data_AF-A0A1Z4R339-F1
#
_entry.id   AF-A0A1Z4R339-F1
#
_cell.length_a   1.000
_cell.length_b   1.000
_cell.length_c   1.000
_cell.angle_alpha   90.00
_cell.angle_beta   90.00
_cell.angle_gamma   90.00
#
_symmetry.space_group_name_H-M   'P 1'
#
loop_
_entity.id
_entity.type
_entity.pdbx_description
1 polymer ?
#
loop_
_entity_poly.entity_id
_entity_poly.type
_entity_poly.pdbx_seq_one_letter_code
_entity_poly.pdbx_strand_id
1 'polypeptide(L)'
;MLSNPDAKKYFELHFGSQISDSSWYRLKRVLRDCQMEITLENLETVANLKLAKQYTQLSLKQLINCYVQAQRLVKEQVIIKGDTVFKELQKRTKNKPHRTTIIRWFQNSVKPINGKFFDKNRSYQAEELVKVFASALMYEAKQSLKLGKKHEKPH
;
A
#
# COMPACT_ATOMS: atom_id res chain seq x y z
N MET A 1 7.83 4.32 -23.52
CA MET A 1 7.68 3.01 -22.83
C MET A 1 9.05 2.49 -22.46
N LEU A 2 9.26 2.00 -21.24
CA LEU A 2 10.51 1.33 -20.89
C LEU A 2 10.68 0.05 -21.68
N SER A 3 11.91 -0.23 -22.11
CA SER A 3 12.24 -1.54 -22.66
C SER A 3 12.07 -2.60 -21.55
N ASN A 4 11.69 -3.82 -21.94
CA ASN A 4 11.47 -4.91 -20.98
C ASN A 4 12.73 -5.26 -20.16
N PRO A 5 13.96 -5.28 -20.74
CA PRO A 5 15.20 -5.44 -19.95
C PRO A 5 15.45 -4.31 -18.95
N ASP A 6 15.23 -3.06 -19.36
CA ASP A 6 15.48 -1.89 -18.49
C ASP A 6 14.51 -1.87 -17.31
N ALA A 7 13.23 -2.20 -17.55
CA ALA A 7 12.23 -2.32 -16.50
C ALA A 7 12.58 -3.40 -15.47
N LYS A 8 13.10 -4.56 -15.93
CA LYS A 8 13.55 -5.63 -15.03
C LYS A 8 14.72 -5.16 -14.18
N LYS A 9 15.74 -4.58 -14.80
CA LYS A 9 16.94 -4.10 -14.11
C LYS A 9 16.61 -3.00 -13.10
N TYR A 10 15.70 -2.10 -13.44
CA TYR A 10 15.23 -1.06 -12.53
C TYR A 10 14.51 -1.64 -11.30
N PHE A 11 13.67 -2.65 -11.50
CA PHE A 11 13.04 -3.36 -10.38
C PHE A 11 14.07 -4.04 -9.48
N GLU A 12 15.04 -4.76 -10.06
CA GLU A 12 16.08 -5.48 -9.31
C GLU A 12 16.96 -4.54 -8.47
N LEU A 13 17.26 -3.35 -9.01
CA LEU A 13 18.00 -2.30 -8.29
C LEU A 13 17.29 -1.91 -6.99
N HIS A 14 15.98 -1.62 -7.07
CA HIS A 14 15.19 -1.22 -5.90
C HIS A 14 14.83 -2.39 -4.99
N PHE A 15 14.68 -3.59 -5.55
CA PHE A 15 14.45 -4.79 -4.77
C PHE A 15 15.71 -5.27 -4.04
N GLY A 16 16.90 -4.83 -4.48
CA GLY A 16 18.19 -5.18 -3.89
C GLY A 16 18.65 -6.61 -4.22
N SER A 17 18.00 -7.28 -5.17
CA SER A 17 18.41 -8.62 -5.61
C SER A 17 17.93 -8.92 -7.04
N GLN A 18 18.69 -9.78 -7.72
CA GLN A 18 18.34 -10.25 -9.06
C GLN A 18 17.17 -11.24 -9.01
N ILE A 19 16.38 -11.27 -10.08
CA ILE A 19 15.26 -12.19 -10.23
C ILE A 19 15.38 -12.96 -11.56
N SER A 20 14.91 -14.21 -11.54
CA SER A 20 14.80 -15.00 -12.76
C SER A 20 13.82 -14.39 -13.75
N ASP A 21 13.97 -14.68 -15.05
CA ASP A 21 13.02 -14.23 -16.08
C ASP A 21 11.61 -14.79 -15.85
N SER A 22 11.52 -16.01 -15.32
CA SER A 22 10.25 -16.61 -14.92
C SER A 22 9.57 -15.83 -13.79
N SER A 23 10.34 -15.35 -12.81
CA SER A 23 9.84 -14.51 -11.72
C SER A 23 9.40 -13.14 -12.23
N TRP A 24 10.18 -12.54 -13.15
CA TRP A 24 9.82 -11.29 -13.81
C TRP A 24 8.55 -11.41 -14.63
N TYR A 25 8.39 -12.49 -15.40
CA TYR A 25 7.18 -12.77 -16.15
C TYR A 25 5.94 -12.87 -15.25
N ARG A 26 6.03 -13.62 -14.14
CA ARG A 26 4.96 -13.73 -13.15
C ARG A 26 4.64 -12.38 -12.51
N LEU A 27 5.65 -11.56 -12.21
CA LEU A 27 5.45 -10.22 -11.66
C LEU A 27 4.67 -9.33 -12.63
N LYS A 28 5.08 -9.29 -13.91
CA LYS A 28 4.35 -8.54 -14.94
C LYS A 28 2.91 -8.99 -15.10
N ARG A 29 2.65 -10.30 -15.00
CA ARG A 29 1.29 -10.85 -15.00
C ARG A 29 0.49 -10.31 -13.82
N VAL A 30 1.06 -10.31 -12.61
CA VAL A 30 0.39 -9.75 -11.42
C VAL A 30 0.09 -8.25 -11.60
N LEU A 31 1.04 -7.46 -12.11
CA LEU A 31 0.82 -6.03 -12.36
C LEU A 31 -0.34 -5.81 -13.33
N ARG A 32 -0.39 -6.58 -14.42
CA ARG A 32 -1.47 -6.55 -15.40
C ARG A 32 -2.82 -6.93 -14.78
N ASP A 33 -2.88 -8.00 -14.00
CA ASP A 33 -4.08 -8.43 -13.30
C ASP A 33 -4.61 -7.35 -12.34
N CYS A 34 -3.71 -6.58 -11.73
CA CYS A 34 -4.05 -5.47 -10.83
C CYS A 34 -4.28 -4.15 -11.57
N GLN A 35 -4.23 -4.13 -12.90
CA GLN A 35 -4.33 -2.92 -13.74
C GLN A 35 -3.29 -1.84 -13.37
N MET A 36 -2.10 -2.26 -12.97
CA MET A 36 -0.97 -1.39 -12.66
C MET A 36 0.00 -1.36 -13.85
N GLU A 37 0.21 -0.18 -14.42
CA GLU A 37 1.12 -0.01 -15.56
C GLU A 37 2.58 -0.19 -15.16
N ILE A 38 3.42 -0.62 -16.11
CA ILE A 38 4.86 -0.79 -15.91
C ILE A 38 5.53 0.57 -16.12
N THR A 39 5.59 1.37 -15.06
CA THR A 39 6.33 2.63 -14.98
C THR A 39 7.43 2.53 -13.93
N LEU A 40 8.42 3.43 -13.95
CA LEU A 40 9.49 3.44 -12.94
C LEU A 40 8.94 3.52 -11.52
N GLU A 41 8.05 4.49 -11.28
CA GLU A 41 7.42 4.70 -9.97
C GLU A 41 6.64 3.47 -9.48
N ASN A 42 5.92 2.80 -10.38
CA ASN A 42 5.17 1.59 -10.03
C ASN A 42 6.11 0.42 -9.71
N LEU A 43 7.22 0.27 -10.44
CA LEU A 43 8.21 -0.77 -10.19
C LEU A 43 8.93 -0.56 -8.86
N GLU A 44 9.31 0.68 -8.54
CA GLU A 44 9.87 1.03 -7.23
C GLU A 44 8.87 0.74 -6.11
N THR A 45 7.61 1.14 -6.30
CA THR A 45 6.53 0.86 -5.34
C THR A 45 6.38 -0.64 -5.09
N VAL A 46 6.39 -1.45 -6.14
CA VAL A 46 6.22 -2.90 -6.05
C VAL A 46 7.43 -3.57 -5.41
N ALA A 47 8.65 -3.09 -5.68
CA ALA A 47 9.86 -3.53 -5.00
C ALA A 47 9.75 -3.27 -3.48
N ASN A 48 9.36 -2.05 -3.11
CA ASN A 48 9.15 -1.66 -1.70
C ASN A 48 8.05 -2.50 -1.02
N LEU A 49 6.94 -2.77 -1.70
CA LEU A 49 5.88 -3.65 -1.19
C LEU A 49 6.39 -5.07 -0.93
N LYS A 50 7.25 -5.60 -1.81
CA LYS A 50 7.84 -6.93 -1.66
C LYS A 50 8.84 -6.99 -0.49
N LEU A 51 9.51 -5.89 -0.18
CA LEU A 51 10.42 -5.76 0.97
C LEU A 51 9.69 -5.56 2.31
N ALA A 52 8.42 -5.13 2.29
CA ALA A 52 7.67 -4.78 3.49
C ALA A 52 7.34 -6.01 4.38
N LYS A 53 8.09 -6.19 5.46
CA LYS A 53 7.92 -7.33 6.41
C LYS A 53 6.65 -7.29 7.26
N GLN A 54 5.97 -6.15 7.35
CA GLN A 54 4.80 -5.97 8.22
C GLN A 54 3.52 -6.71 7.73
N TYR A 55 3.48 -7.06 6.45
CA TYR A 55 2.33 -7.68 5.79
C TYR A 55 2.62 -9.05 5.16
N THR A 56 3.56 -9.81 5.72
CA THR A 56 3.99 -11.14 5.23
C THR A 56 2.87 -12.18 5.04
N GLN A 57 1.70 -11.97 5.66
CA GLN A 57 0.53 -12.84 5.49
C GLN A 57 -0.26 -12.56 4.21
N LEU A 58 0.00 -11.43 3.53
CA LEU A 58 -0.62 -11.06 2.28
C LEU A 58 0.28 -11.45 1.11
N SER A 59 -0.31 -12.00 0.06
CA SER A 59 0.37 -12.20 -1.21
C SER A 59 0.73 -10.85 -1.86
N LEU A 60 1.76 -10.83 -2.71
CA LEU A 60 2.15 -9.62 -3.44
C LEU A 60 0.98 -9.04 -4.27
N LYS A 61 0.15 -9.90 -4.87
CA LYS A 61 -1.07 -9.50 -5.60
C LYS A 61 -2.03 -8.73 -4.69
N GLN A 62 -2.25 -9.18 -3.45
CA GLN A 62 -3.10 -8.49 -2.48
C GLN A 62 -2.50 -7.14 -2.06
N LEU A 63 -1.18 -7.07 -1.86
CA LEU A 63 -0.50 -5.81 -1.54
C LEU A 63 -0.65 -4.77 -2.66
N ILE A 64 -0.42 -5.18 -3.91
CA ILE A 64 -0.57 -4.32 -5.09
C ILE A 64 -2.03 -3.87 -5.22
N ASN A 65 -3.01 -4.79 -5.06
CA ASN A 65 -4.42 -4.44 -5.10
C ASN A 65 -4.82 -3.40 -4.06
N CYS A 66 -4.31 -3.52 -2.81
CA CYS A 66 -4.58 -2.51 -1.78
C CYS A 66 -4.01 -1.14 -2.19
N TYR A 67 -2.83 -1.11 -2.80
CA TYR A 67 -2.21 0.12 -3.26
C TYR A 67 -2.99 0.76 -4.44
N VAL A 68 -3.37 -0.02 -5.44
CA VAL A 68 -4.18 0.46 -6.58
C VAL A 68 -5.55 0.96 -6.11
N GLN A 69 -6.19 0.26 -5.17
CA GLN A 69 -7.43 0.74 -4.56
C GLN A 69 -7.21 2.06 -3.82
N ALA A 70 -6.12 2.20 -3.07
CA ALA A 70 -5.79 3.46 -2.41
C ALA A 70 -5.63 4.61 -3.42
N GLN A 71 -4.93 4.40 -4.54
CA GLN A 71 -4.80 5.39 -5.61
C GLN A 71 -6.17 5.81 -6.18
N ARG A 72 -7.12 4.89 -6.33
CA ARG A 72 -8.48 5.22 -6.78
C ARG A 72 -9.22 6.06 -5.74
N LEU A 73 -9.13 5.70 -4.47
CA LEU A 73 -9.79 6.41 -3.38
C LEU A 73 -9.34 7.87 -3.26
N VAL A 74 -8.04 8.12 -3.42
CA VAL A 74 -7.53 9.49 -3.34
C VAL A 74 -7.68 10.27 -4.65
N LYS A 75 -7.80 9.62 -5.81
CA LYS A 75 -8.03 10.33 -7.09
C LYS A 75 -9.33 11.14 -7.13
N GLU A 76 -10.30 10.79 -6.28
CA GLU A 76 -11.61 11.47 -6.23
C GLU A 76 -11.58 12.79 -5.43
N GLN A 77 -10.48 13.11 -4.75
CA GLN A 77 -10.38 14.29 -3.88
C GLN A 77 -9.03 14.97 -4.05
N VAL A 78 -8.98 16.30 -4.19
CA VAL A 78 -7.70 17.02 -4.39
C VAL A 78 -7.01 17.31 -3.05
N ILE A 79 -7.77 17.73 -2.05
CA ILE A 79 -7.27 18.09 -0.72
C ILE A 79 -8.18 17.45 0.33
N ILE A 80 -7.58 16.78 1.32
CA ILE A 80 -8.33 16.13 2.41
C ILE A 80 -7.84 16.63 3.77
N LYS A 81 -8.76 17.15 4.58
CA LYS A 81 -8.47 17.59 5.95
C LYS A 81 -8.11 16.39 6.84
N GLY A 82 -7.09 16.53 7.69
CA GLY A 82 -6.58 15.45 8.54
C GLY A 82 -7.64 14.77 9.41
N ASP A 83 -8.58 15.53 9.98
CA ASP A 83 -9.72 14.97 10.73
C ASP A 83 -10.60 14.07 9.86
N THR A 84 -10.90 14.49 8.63
CA THR A 84 -11.68 13.71 7.65
C THR A 84 -10.97 12.42 7.29
N VAL A 85 -9.66 12.49 6.98
CA VAL A 85 -8.84 11.31 6.69
C VAL A 85 -8.86 10.35 7.88
N PHE A 86 -8.65 10.87 9.09
CA PHE A 86 -8.60 10.05 10.29
C PHE A 86 -9.92 9.29 10.53
N LYS A 87 -11.07 9.97 10.41
CA LYS A 87 -12.40 9.35 10.53
C LYS A 87 -12.65 8.32 9.44
N GLU A 88 -12.24 8.58 8.22
CA GLU A 88 -12.41 7.63 7.11
C GLU A 88 -11.56 6.36 7.33
N LEU A 89 -10.31 6.51 7.78
CA LEU A 89 -9.44 5.38 8.14
C LEU A 89 -10.04 4.56 9.28
N GLN A 90 -10.58 5.22 10.29
CA GLN A 90 -11.30 4.58 11.40
C GLN A 90 -12.52 3.79 10.92
N LYS A 91 -13.37 4.40 10.08
CA LYS A 91 -14.56 3.77 9.52
C LYS A 91 -14.21 2.51 8.71
N ARG A 92 -13.26 2.61 7.78
CA ARG A 92 -12.81 1.48 6.94
C ARG A 92 -12.28 0.32 7.77
N THR A 93 -11.49 0.64 8.79
CA THR A 93 -10.88 -0.37 9.65
C THR A 93 -11.78 -0.82 10.80
N LYS A 94 -13.06 -0.43 10.77
CA LYS A 94 -14.09 -0.77 11.76
C LYS A 94 -13.66 -0.41 13.19
N ASN A 95 -12.97 0.72 13.35
CA ASN A 95 -12.42 1.22 14.62
C ASN A 95 -11.50 0.24 15.36
N LYS A 96 -10.98 -0.79 14.69
CA LYS A 96 -10.09 -1.79 15.29
C LYS A 96 -8.68 -1.28 15.60
N PRO A 97 -8.00 -0.50 14.73
CA PRO A 97 -6.64 -0.05 15.02
C PRO A 97 -6.65 1.04 16.10
N HIS A 98 -5.73 0.92 17.05
CA HIS A 98 -5.46 2.00 18.01
C HIS A 98 -5.02 3.27 17.29
N ARG A 99 -5.32 4.45 17.86
CA ARG A 99 -4.93 5.77 17.30
C ARG A 99 -3.45 5.85 16.91
N THR A 100 -2.55 5.32 17.74
CA THR A 100 -1.11 5.26 17.46
C THR A 100 -0.78 4.48 16.18
N THR A 101 -1.54 3.43 15.87
CA THR A 101 -1.38 2.65 14.64
C THR A 101 -1.71 3.50 13.43
N ILE A 102 -2.81 4.26 13.49
CA ILE A 102 -3.21 5.18 12.44
C ILE A 102 -2.14 6.27 12.26
N ILE A 103 -1.66 6.87 13.34
CA ILE A 103 -0.59 7.88 13.29
C ILE A 103 0.69 7.32 12.66
N ARG A 104 1.07 6.07 12.96
CA ARG A 104 2.23 5.42 12.32
C ARG A 104 2.08 5.30 10.80
N TRP A 105 0.87 5.13 10.28
CA TRP A 105 0.65 5.12 8.82
C TRP A 105 1.01 6.47 8.20
N PHE A 106 0.67 7.58 8.87
CA PHE A 106 1.10 8.93 8.43
C PHE A 106 2.61 9.09 8.56
N GLN A 107 3.22 8.65 9.67
CA GLN A 107 4.67 8.76 9.88
C GLN A 107 5.49 8.09 8.78
N ASN A 108 5.04 6.94 8.29
CA ASN A 108 5.75 6.18 7.25
C ASN A 108 5.45 6.67 5.83
N SER A 109 4.50 7.58 5.65
CA SER A 109 3.93 7.90 4.32
C SER A 109 4.05 9.37 3.95
N VAL A 110 4.02 10.27 4.93
CA VAL A 110 3.88 11.71 4.71
C VAL A 110 5.07 12.45 5.29
N LYS A 111 5.52 13.52 4.63
CA LYS A 111 6.56 14.39 5.18
C LYS A 111 6.03 15.18 6.39
N PRO A 112 6.81 15.32 7.46
CA PRO A 112 6.40 16.11 8.61
C PRO A 112 6.35 17.60 8.24
N ILE A 113 5.36 18.32 8.76
CA ILE A 113 5.28 19.79 8.72
C ILE A 113 5.29 20.26 10.16
N ASN A 114 6.18 21.19 10.50
CA ASN A 114 6.38 21.68 11.88
C ASN A 114 6.61 20.53 12.88
N GLY A 115 7.40 19.52 12.48
CA GLY A 115 7.69 18.33 13.30
C GLY A 115 6.54 17.33 13.45
N LYS A 116 5.39 17.56 12.81
CA LYS A 116 4.21 16.69 12.92
C LYS A 116 3.88 15.99 11.60
N PHE A 117 3.74 14.67 11.67
CA PHE A 117 3.29 13.82 10.56
C PHE A 117 1.76 13.84 10.41
N PHE A 118 1.06 13.91 11.55
CA PHE A 118 -0.39 13.99 11.62
C PHE A 118 -0.86 15.27 12.32
N ASP A 119 -1.71 16.05 11.66
CA ASP A 119 -2.46 17.15 12.26
C ASP A 119 -3.90 17.13 11.73
N LYS A 120 -4.88 17.18 12.63
CA LYS A 120 -6.32 17.18 12.30
C LYS A 120 -6.73 18.40 11.46
N ASN A 121 -6.00 19.50 11.58
CA ASN A 121 -6.26 20.76 10.89
C ASN A 121 -5.44 20.90 9.61
N ARG A 122 -4.45 20.03 9.37
CA ARG A 122 -3.66 20.05 8.13
C ARG A 122 -4.51 19.62 6.94
N SER A 123 -4.36 20.35 5.86
CA SER A 123 -4.80 19.96 4.52
C SER A 123 -3.71 19.10 3.89
N TYR A 124 -4.01 17.83 3.63
CA TYR A 124 -3.11 16.90 2.97
C TYR A 124 -3.39 16.87 1.47
N GLN A 125 -2.33 16.80 0.67
CA GLN A 125 -2.50 16.48 -0.74
C GLN A 125 -2.90 15.01 -0.87
N ALA A 126 -3.81 14.72 -1.78
CA ALA A 126 -4.36 13.38 -1.94
C ALA A 126 -3.30 12.32 -2.25
N GLU A 127 -2.28 12.70 -3.02
CA GLU A 127 -1.13 11.86 -3.37
C GLU A 127 -0.33 11.42 -2.14
N GLU A 128 -0.17 12.28 -1.13
CA GLU A 128 0.50 11.96 0.13
C GLU A 128 -0.24 10.86 0.91
N LEU A 129 -1.56 10.76 0.70
CA LEU A 129 -2.43 9.86 1.44
C LEU A 129 -2.54 8.47 0.79
N VAL A 130 -2.05 8.26 -0.44
CA VAL A 130 -2.08 6.94 -1.10
C VAL A 130 -1.50 5.86 -0.19
N LYS A 131 -0.30 6.09 0.35
CA LYS A 131 0.40 5.12 1.22
C LYS A 131 -0.28 4.94 2.58
N VAL A 132 -0.95 5.99 3.08
CA VAL A 132 -1.75 5.93 4.32
C VAL A 132 -2.97 5.03 4.13
N PHE A 133 -3.74 5.26 3.07
CA PHE A 133 -4.91 4.43 2.73
C PHE A 133 -4.51 3.00 2.36
N ALA A 134 -3.41 2.81 1.64
CA ALA A 134 -2.88 1.49 1.33
C ALA A 134 -2.55 0.71 2.62
N SER A 135 -1.95 1.36 3.62
CA SER A 135 -1.65 0.74 4.92
C SER A 135 -2.91 0.30 5.66
N ALA A 136 -3.99 1.09 5.59
CA ALA A 136 -5.28 0.75 6.18
C ALA A 136 -5.97 -0.42 5.47
N LEU A 137 -5.95 -0.44 4.13
CA LEU A 137 -6.49 -1.53 3.32
C LEU A 137 -5.71 -2.83 3.55
N MET A 138 -4.39 -2.77 3.64
CA MET A 138 -3.55 -3.93 3.99
C MET A 138 -3.83 -4.42 5.42
N TYR A 139 -4.05 -3.51 6.36
CA TYR A 139 -4.46 -3.87 7.72
C TYR A 139 -5.81 -4.61 7.72
N GLU A 140 -6.81 -4.08 7.01
CA GLU A 140 -8.13 -4.70 6.87
C GLU A 140 -8.02 -6.10 6.24
N ALA A 141 -7.33 -6.23 5.10
CA ALA A 141 -7.13 -7.51 4.41
C ALA A 141 -6.47 -8.55 5.32
N LYS A 142 -5.45 -8.15 6.08
CA LYS A 142 -4.77 -9.03 7.05
C LYS A 142 -5.71 -9.49 8.16
N GLN A 143 -6.59 -8.62 8.67
CA GLN A 143 -7.56 -8.99 9.70
C GLN A 143 -8.61 -9.96 9.18
N SER A 144 -9.08 -9.79 7.94
CA SER A 144 -10.03 -10.69 7.30
C SER A 144 -9.47 -12.12 7.16
N LEU A 145 -8.18 -12.27 6.83
CA LEU A 145 -7.51 -13.58 6.80
C LEU A 145 -7.45 -14.25 8.17
N LYS A 146 -7.21 -13.48 9.24
CA LYS A 146 -7.19 -14.01 10.61
C LYS A 146 -8.55 -14.50 11.08
N LEU A 147 -9.63 -13.83 10.64
CA LEU A 147 -10.99 -14.22 10.98
C LEU A 147 -11.43 -15.47 10.22
N GLY A 148 -11.08 -15.59 8.93
CA GLY A 148 -11.34 -16.81 8.15
C GLY A 148 -10.69 -18.06 8.74
N LYS A 149 -9.44 -17.95 9.22
CA LYS A 149 -8.73 -19.05 9.89
C LYS A 149 -9.29 -19.47 11.25
N LYS A 150 -10.14 -18.66 11.90
CA LYS A 150 -10.75 -19.01 13.20
C LYS A 150 -12.00 -19.87 13.07
N HIS A 151 -12.62 -19.93 11.89
CA HIS A 151 -13.83 -20.71 11.65
C HIS A 151 -13.56 -22.15 11.16
N GLU A 152 -12.30 -22.51 10.89
CA GLU A 152 -11.87 -23.88 10.56
C GLU A 152 -11.23 -24.56 11.79
N LYS A 153 -11.97 -24.67 12.89
CA LYS A 153 -11.65 -25.67 13.92
C LYS A 153 -12.59 -26.85 13.71
N PRO A 154 -12.11 -28.03 13.27
CA PRO A 154 -12.92 -29.23 13.28
C PRO A 154 -13.19 -29.59 14.75
N HIS A 155 -14.47 -29.73 15.09
CA HIS A 155 -14.90 -30.51 16.24
C HIS A 155 -14.80 -31.99 15.91
#